data_AF-A0A078B8R8-F1
#
_entry.id   AF-A0A078B8R8-F1
#
_cell.length_a   1.000
_cell.length_b   1.000
_cell.length_c   1.000
_cell.angle_alpha   90.00
_cell.angle_beta   90.00
_cell.angle_gamma   90.00
#
_symmetry.space_group_name_H-M   'P 1'
#
loop_
_entity.id
_entity.type
_entity.pdbx_description
1 polymer ?
#
loop_
_entity_poly.entity_id
_entity_poly.type
_entity_poly.pdbx_seq_one_letter_code
_entity_poly.pdbx_strand_id
1 'polypeptide(L)'
;MNHLQTPQTAEQKEALHNLGLKPYEPHTYPNFADPDKTEYHLTSAAILGLSFLGRWYAPKINVTRLPFTISILMVPAFYFLSIHQKEKRFVYTSAERRSFEQNLEFYPVTRRAFNRAIALRNQEVSELKSKTATGAE
;
A
#
# COMPACT_ATOMS: atom_id res chain seq x y z
N MET A 1 -3.17 10.81 29.92
CA MET A 1 -1.96 10.24 29.30
C MET A 1 -2.12 10.30 27.78
N ASN A 2 -1.33 11.15 27.10
CA ASN A 2 -1.31 11.19 25.63
C ASN A 2 -0.61 9.93 25.11
N HIS A 3 -1.38 9.04 24.49
CA HIS A 3 -0.94 7.75 23.94
C HIS A 3 -0.41 7.88 22.49
N LEU A 4 0.00 9.09 22.12
CA LEU A 4 0.58 9.37 20.82
C LEU A 4 2.10 9.24 20.93
N GLN A 5 2.68 8.28 20.22
CA GLN A 5 4.13 8.17 20.09
C GLN A 5 4.67 9.50 19.53
N THR A 6 5.68 10.05 20.19
CA THR A 6 6.40 11.22 19.67
C THR A 6 7.13 10.81 18.39
N PRO A 7 7.00 11.57 17.29
CA PRO A 7 7.69 11.26 16.05
C PRO A 7 9.21 11.27 16.28
N GLN A 8 9.90 10.28 15.72
CA GLN A 8 11.35 10.13 15.85
C GLN A 8 12.09 11.30 15.19
N THR A 9 13.10 11.84 15.86
CA THR A 9 13.99 12.86 15.29
C THR A 9 14.92 12.26 14.22
N ALA A 10 15.54 13.11 13.39
CA ALA A 10 16.47 12.65 12.35
C ALA A 10 17.65 11.87 12.94
N GLU A 11 18.21 12.35 14.06
CA GLU A 11 19.29 11.68 14.80
C GLU A 11 18.88 10.29 15.31
N GLN A 12 17.65 10.15 15.82
CA GLN A 12 17.13 8.86 16.26
C GLN A 12 16.97 7.87 15.12
N LYS A 13 16.50 8.34 13.95
CA LYS A 13 16.37 7.50 12.75
C LYS A 13 17.73 7.01 12.26
N GLU A 14 18.75 7.87 12.28
CA GLU A 14 20.12 7.50 11.90
C GLU A 14 20.74 6.52 12.89
N ALA A 15 20.55 6.73 14.20
CA ALA A 15 21.00 5.80 15.23
C ALA A 15 20.35 4.41 15.07
N LEU A 16 19.05 4.35 14.79
CA LEU A 16 18.34 3.10 14.54
C LEU A 16 18.82 2.42 13.25
N HIS A 17 19.07 3.19 12.19
CA HIS A 17 19.64 2.67 10.95
C HIS A 17 21.03 2.06 11.17
N ASN A 18 21.88 2.69 11.98
CA ASN A 18 23.20 2.17 12.36
C ASN A 18 23.13 0.88 13.19
N LEU A 19 22.01 0.65 13.90
CA LEU A 19 21.70 -0.62 14.58
C LEU A 19 21.12 -1.68 13.62
N GLY A 20 21.02 -1.39 12.33
CA GLY A 20 20.44 -2.28 11.32
C GLY A 20 18.90 -2.27 11.28
N LEU A 21 18.26 -1.39 12.05
CA LEU A 21 16.81 -1.23 12.05
C LEU A 21 16.41 -0.34 10.88
N LYS A 22 15.61 -0.89 9.96
CA LYS A 22 15.09 -0.15 8.83
C LYS A 22 13.73 0.45 9.17
N PRO A 23 13.35 1.57 8.54
CA PRO A 23 11.97 2.04 8.56
C PRO A 23 11.04 0.88 8.19
N TYR A 24 9.93 0.77 8.89
CA TYR A 24 8.90 -0.21 8.53
C TYR A 24 8.40 0.10 7.12
N GLU A 25 8.60 -0.87 6.22
CA GLU A 25 7.98 -0.88 4.91
C GLU A 25 6.76 -1.80 4.99
N PRO A 26 5.56 -1.36 4.58
CA PRO A 26 4.41 -2.23 4.53
C PRO A 26 4.74 -3.45 3.68
N HIS A 27 4.51 -4.65 4.21
CA HIS A 27 4.63 -5.86 3.41
C HIS A 27 3.63 -5.81 2.26
N THR A 28 4.12 -5.62 1.04
CA THR A 28 3.31 -5.71 -0.17
C THR A 28 3.30 -7.15 -0.67
N TYR A 29 2.19 -7.55 -1.28
CA TYR A 29 2.14 -8.82 -2.00
C TYR A 29 3.11 -8.79 -3.19
N PRO A 30 3.65 -9.94 -3.62
CA PRO A 30 4.41 -10.03 -4.86
C PRO A 30 3.58 -9.49 -6.04
N ASN A 31 4.22 -8.84 -7.01
CA ASN A 31 3.50 -8.19 -8.13
C ASN A 31 2.56 -9.14 -8.90
N PHE A 32 2.90 -10.42 -9.02
CA PHE A 32 2.05 -11.41 -9.69
C PHE A 32 0.77 -11.77 -8.91
N ALA A 33 0.69 -11.37 -7.64
CA ALA A 33 -0.45 -11.56 -6.75
C ALA A 33 -1.17 -10.22 -6.44
N ASP A 34 -0.68 -9.10 -6.95
CA ASP A 34 -1.28 -7.78 -6.78
C ASP A 34 -2.12 -7.40 -8.02
N PRO A 35 -3.45 -7.41 -7.94
CA PRO A 35 -4.35 -7.12 -9.08
C PRO A 35 -4.41 -5.63 -9.47
N ASP A 36 -3.58 -4.79 -8.85
CA ASP A 36 -3.30 -3.43 -9.32
C ASP A 36 -2.05 -3.37 -10.22
N LYS A 37 -1.35 -4.50 -10.40
CA LYS A 37 -0.14 -4.64 -11.21
C LYS A 37 -0.42 -5.39 -12.52
N THR A 38 0.28 -5.02 -13.58
CA THR A 38 0.17 -5.67 -14.90
C THR A 38 0.59 -7.13 -14.82
N GLU A 39 1.57 -7.45 -13.97
CA GLU A 39 2.08 -8.80 -13.76
C GLU A 39 0.98 -9.77 -13.28
N TYR A 40 0.03 -9.31 -12.46
CA TYR A 40 -1.10 -10.13 -12.03
C TYR A 40 -2.02 -10.53 -13.19
N HIS A 41 -2.34 -9.58 -14.08
CA HIS A 41 -3.18 -9.85 -15.24
C HIS A 41 -2.52 -10.81 -16.20
N LEU A 42 -1.21 -10.62 -16.45
CA LEU A 42 -0.42 -11.49 -17.30
C LEU A 42 -0.33 -12.91 -16.71
N THR A 43 -0.06 -13.02 -15.40
CA THR A 43 0.05 -14.30 -14.70
C THR A 43 -1.29 -15.05 -14.71
N SER A 44 -2.40 -14.36 -14.44
CA SER A 44 -3.75 -14.94 -14.48
C SER A 44 -4.11 -15.44 -15.89
N ALA A 45 -3.80 -14.65 -16.93
CA ALA A 45 -4.01 -15.04 -18.32
C ALA A 45 -3.15 -16.25 -18.72
N ALA A 46 -1.87 -16.28 -18.29
CA ALA A 46 -0.97 -17.38 -18.54
C ALA A 46 -1.45 -18.69 -17.88
N ILE A 47 -1.87 -18.65 -16.61
CA ILE A 47 -2.43 -19.82 -15.90
C ILE A 47 -3.68 -20.32 -16.62
N LEU A 48 -4.56 -19.43 -17.04
CA LEU A 48 -5.78 -19.80 -17.77
C LEU A 48 -5.44 -20.48 -19.10
N GLY A 49 -4.52 -19.90 -19.88
CA GLY A 49 -4.05 -20.48 -21.14
C GLY A 49 -3.40 -21.85 -20.97
N LEU A 50 -2.51 -22.00 -19.98
CA LEU A 50 -1.89 -23.28 -19.62
C LEU A 50 -2.94 -24.31 -19.18
N SER A 51 -4.01 -23.87 -18.52
CA SER A 51 -5.10 -24.77 -18.10
C SER A 51 -5.87 -25.31 -19.31
N PHE A 52 -6.15 -24.48 -20.32
CA PHE A 52 -6.75 -24.95 -21.57
C PHE A 52 -5.83 -25.90 -22.35
N LEU A 53 -4.54 -25.58 -22.46
CA LEU A 53 -3.55 -26.44 -23.11
C LEU A 53 -3.40 -27.77 -22.39
N GLY A 54 -3.29 -27.75 -21.06
CA GLY A 54 -3.21 -28.94 -20.23
C GLY A 54 -4.47 -29.81 -20.35
N ARG A 55 -5.66 -29.19 -20.38
CA ARG A 55 -6.92 -29.92 -20.63
C ARG A 55 -6.95 -30.61 -21.99
N TRP A 56 -6.45 -29.95 -23.04
CA TRP A 56 -6.40 -30.49 -24.40
C TRP A 56 -5.38 -31.63 -24.54
N TYR A 57 -4.25 -31.53 -23.85
CA TYR A 57 -3.16 -32.50 -23.93
C TYR A 57 -3.36 -33.71 -23.00
N ALA A 58 -3.98 -33.52 -21.83
CA ALA A 58 -4.26 -34.57 -20.84
C ALA A 58 -4.75 -35.93 -21.40
N PRO A 59 -5.76 -36.00 -22.30
CA PRO A 59 -6.21 -37.29 -22.83
C PRO A 59 -5.16 -37.99 -23.71
N LYS A 60 -4.22 -37.26 -24.30
CA LYS A 60 -3.16 -37.84 -25.15
C LYS A 60 -2.14 -38.65 -24.34
N ILE A 61 -2.08 -38.41 -23.04
CA ILE A 61 -1.19 -39.10 -22.09
C ILE A 61 -1.97 -39.89 -21.01
N ASN A 62 -3.26 -40.17 -21.25
CA ASN A 62 -4.14 -40.92 -20.34
C ASN A 62 -4.26 -40.35 -18.91
N VAL A 63 -4.14 -39.04 -18.74
CA VAL A 63 -4.39 -38.38 -17.43
C VAL A 63 -5.77 -37.71 -17.39
N THR A 64 -6.31 -37.53 -16.19
CA THR A 64 -7.60 -36.87 -15.99
C THR A 64 -7.56 -35.40 -16.39
N ARG A 65 -8.67 -34.91 -16.94
CA ARG A 65 -8.83 -33.49 -17.31
C ARG A 65 -9.43 -32.65 -16.18
N LEU A 66 -9.85 -33.27 -15.08
CA LEU A 66 -10.55 -32.62 -13.98
C LEU A 66 -9.80 -31.43 -13.36
N PRO A 67 -8.51 -31.50 -12.99
CA PRO A 67 -7.81 -30.38 -12.36
C PRO A 67 -7.75 -29.15 -13.28
N PHE A 68 -7.58 -29.36 -14.58
CA PHE A 68 -7.58 -28.29 -15.56
C PHE A 68 -8.96 -27.64 -15.71
N THR A 69 -10.04 -28.43 -15.69
CA THR A 69 -11.41 -27.88 -15.70
C THR A 69 -11.67 -27.00 -14.48
N ILE A 70 -11.26 -27.45 -13.29
CA ILE A 70 -11.41 -26.68 -12.05
C ILE A 70 -10.65 -25.36 -12.17
N SER A 71 -9.40 -25.41 -12.65
CA SER A 71 -8.58 -24.20 -12.88
C SER A 71 -9.26 -23.23 -13.85
N ILE A 72 -9.80 -23.73 -14.98
CA ILE A 72 -10.51 -22.91 -15.98
C ILE A 72 -11.72 -22.18 -15.39
N LEU A 73 -12.41 -22.77 -14.40
CA LEU A 73 -13.55 -22.14 -13.73
C LEU A 73 -13.11 -21.19 -12.60
N MET A 74 -12.15 -21.61 -11.80
CA MET A 74 -11.73 -20.88 -10.60
C MET A 74 -10.89 -19.65 -10.93
N VAL A 75 -9.99 -19.72 -11.91
CA VAL A 75 -9.10 -18.59 -12.25
C VAL A 75 -9.91 -17.35 -12.68
N PRO A 76 -10.88 -17.44 -13.62
CA PRO A 76 -11.71 -16.29 -13.97
C PRO A 76 -12.59 -15.80 -12.82
N ALA A 77 -13.13 -16.71 -12.01
CA ALA A 77 -13.98 -16.35 -10.87
C ALA A 77 -13.19 -15.53 -9.83
N PHE A 78 -12.01 -16.00 -9.42
CA PHE A 78 -11.15 -15.28 -8.48
C PHE A 78 -10.53 -14.03 -9.09
N TYR A 79 -10.21 -14.05 -10.38
CA TYR A 79 -9.77 -12.86 -11.10
C TYR A 79 -10.85 -11.77 -11.05
N PHE A 80 -12.10 -12.11 -11.35
CA PHE A 80 -13.22 -11.17 -11.27
C PHE A 80 -13.41 -10.64 -9.85
N LEU A 81 -13.43 -11.52 -8.84
CA LEU A 81 -13.54 -11.14 -7.42
C LEU A 81 -12.41 -10.20 -7.00
N SER A 82 -11.17 -10.51 -7.38
CA SER A 82 -9.99 -9.70 -7.04
C SER A 82 -10.10 -8.28 -7.59
N ILE A 83 -10.58 -8.11 -8.83
CA ILE A 83 -10.67 -6.79 -9.47
C ILE A 83 -11.86 -5.98 -8.94
N HIS A 84 -13.00 -6.64 -8.70
CA HIS A 84 -14.23 -5.94 -8.31
C HIS A 84 -14.31 -5.65 -6.81
N GLN A 85 -13.58 -6.38 -5.96
CA GLN A 85 -13.52 -6.10 -4.52
C GLN A 85 -12.43 -5.10 -4.11
N LYS A 86 -11.86 -4.32 -5.05
CA LYS A 86 -10.82 -3.32 -4.77
C LYS A 86 -11.20 -2.35 -3.64
N GLU A 87 -12.46 -1.93 -3.57
CA GLU A 87 -12.95 -0.98 -2.56
C GLU A 87 -12.93 -1.54 -1.13
N LYS A 88 -12.98 -2.87 -0.97
CA LYS A 88 -12.89 -3.54 0.35
C LYS A 88 -11.44 -3.86 0.75
N ARG A 89 -10.47 -3.61 -0.12
CA ARG A 89 -9.03 -3.88 0.12
C ARG A 89 -8.36 -2.78 0.96
N PHE A 90 -8.97 -1.60 1.00
CA PHE A 90 -8.65 -0.60 2.01
C PHE A 90 -9.28 -1.05 3.33
N VAL A 91 -8.46 -1.66 4.17
CA VAL A 91 -8.84 -2.05 5.52
C VAL A 91 -9.21 -0.79 6.31
N TYR A 92 -10.52 -0.51 6.40
CA TYR A 92 -11.08 0.44 7.37
C TYR A 92 -11.25 -0.19 8.77
N THR A 93 -10.71 -1.39 8.98
CA THR A 93 -10.74 -2.10 10.28
C THR A 93 -9.38 -1.99 10.98
N SER A 94 -9.27 -2.57 12.18
CA SER A 94 -8.17 -2.42 13.15
C SER A 94 -6.81 -3.00 12.75
N ALA A 95 -6.47 -3.09 11.46
CA ALA A 95 -5.07 -3.25 11.07
C ALA A 95 -4.34 -1.92 11.28
N GLU A 96 -3.05 -1.99 11.67
CA GLU A 96 -2.16 -0.89 12.10
C GLU A 96 -2.69 0.52 11.84
N ARG A 97 -2.88 1.31 12.92
CA ARG A 97 -3.22 2.73 12.80
C ARG A 97 -2.15 3.41 11.95
N ARG A 98 -2.51 3.70 10.70
CA ARG A 98 -1.68 4.49 9.79
C ARG A 98 -1.38 5.82 10.47
N SER A 99 -0.12 6.21 10.44
CA SER A 99 0.28 7.54 10.91
C SER A 99 -0.46 8.62 10.10
N PHE A 100 -0.60 9.81 10.69
CA PHE A 100 -1.26 10.93 10.02
C PHE A 100 -0.60 11.25 8.67
N GLU A 101 0.72 11.18 8.59
CA GLU A 101 1.48 11.37 7.35
C GLU A 101 1.16 10.31 6.29
N GLN A 102 1.13 9.03 6.68
CA GLN A 102 0.71 7.94 5.78
C GLN A 102 -0.74 8.13 5.31
N ASN A 103 -1.64 8.61 6.17
CA ASN A 103 -3.01 8.92 5.75
C ASN A 103 -3.07 10.08 4.76
N LEU A 104 -2.23 11.11 4.91
CA LEU A 104 -2.15 12.21 3.96
C LEU A 104 -1.67 11.77 2.57
N GLU A 105 -0.91 10.69 2.45
CA GLU A 105 -0.48 10.15 1.15
C GLU A 105 -1.65 9.59 0.34
N PHE A 106 -2.64 8.99 0.99
CA PHE A 106 -3.82 8.42 0.32
C PHE A 106 -4.92 9.45 0.00
N TYR A 107 -4.88 10.63 0.63
CA TYR A 107 -5.90 11.68 0.46
C TYR A 107 -5.29 13.00 -0.07
N PRO A 108 -5.20 13.18 -1.39
CA PRO A 108 -4.48 14.31 -2.00
C PRO A 108 -5.07 15.69 -1.68
N VAL A 109 -6.39 15.77 -1.44
CA VAL A 109 -7.06 17.01 -1.04
C VAL A 109 -6.64 17.39 0.39
N THR A 110 -6.66 16.43 1.30
CA THR A 110 -6.27 16.62 2.71
C THR A 110 -4.79 16.97 2.82
N ARG A 111 -3.93 16.35 2.00
CA ARG A 111 -2.49 16.70 1.90
C ARG A 111 -2.25 18.15 1.51
N ARG A 112 -2.94 18.65 0.48
CA ARG A 112 -2.81 20.04 0.05
C ARG A 112 -3.29 21.01 1.14
N ALA A 113 -4.40 20.72 1.79
CA ALA A 113 -4.91 21.54 2.89
C ALA A 113 -3.93 21.57 4.08
N PHE A 114 -3.37 20.42 4.44
CA PHE A 114 -2.40 20.31 5.53
C PHE A 114 -1.10 21.07 5.23
N ASN A 115 -0.54 20.93 4.03
CA ASN A 115 0.65 21.66 3.61
C ASN A 115 0.43 23.18 3.63
N ARG A 116 -0.77 23.65 3.24
CA ARG A 116 -1.13 25.07 3.34
C ARG A 116 -1.21 25.54 4.80
N ALA A 117 -1.79 24.74 5.68
CA ALA A 117 -1.87 25.06 7.10
C ALA A 117 -0.48 25.15 7.76
N ILE A 118 0.45 24.24 7.40
CA ILE A 118 1.85 24.32 7.85
C ILE A 118 2.51 25.61 7.37
N ALA A 119 2.32 25.98 6.10
CA ALA A 119 2.92 27.19 5.54
C ALA A 119 2.45 28.46 6.28
N LEU A 120 1.14 28.58 6.52
CA LEU A 120 0.55 29.69 7.29
C LEU A 120 1.10 29.72 8.72
N ARG A 121 1.19 28.56 9.38
CA ARG A 121 1.71 28.47 10.74
C ARG A 121 3.18 28.90 10.83
N ASN A 122 3.99 28.52 9.86
CA ASN A 122 5.40 28.93 9.83
C ASN A 122 5.56 30.43 9.62
N GLN A 123 4.68 31.04 8.81
CA GLN A 123 4.61 32.50 8.65
C GLN A 123 4.27 33.18 9.97
N GLU A 124 3.18 32.77 10.63
CA GLU A 124 2.80 33.31 11.96
C GLU A 124 3.93 33.21 12.98
N VAL A 125 4.59 32.05 13.06
CA VAL A 125 5.69 31.82 14.00
C VAL A 125 6.89 32.72 13.66
N SER A 126 7.19 32.93 12.38
CA SER A 126 8.27 33.85 11.97
C SER A 126 7.95 35.31 12.32
N GLU A 127 6.71 35.74 12.13
CA GLU A 127 6.25 37.08 12.49
C GLU A 127 6.29 37.29 14.01
N LEU A 128 5.83 36.30 14.79
CA LEU A 128 5.92 36.35 16.25
C LEU A 128 7.36 36.45 16.73
N LYS A 129 8.27 35.64 16.16
CA LYS A 129 9.70 35.71 16.47
C LYS A 129 10.29 37.08 16.16
N SER A 130 9.93 37.68 15.02
CA SER A 130 10.39 39.04 14.68
C SER A 130 9.88 40.08 15.67
N LYS A 131 8.62 40.01 16.09
CA LYS A 131 8.01 40.93 17.06
C LYS A 131 8.62 40.79 18.46
N THR A 132 8.88 39.56 18.92
CA THR A 132 9.57 39.33 20.19
C THR A 132 11.02 39.81 20.17
N ALA A 133 11.67 39.81 19.00
CA ALA A 133 13.02 40.34 18.85
C ALA A 133 13.06 41.88 18.83
N THR A 134 11.98 42.56 18.42
CA THR A 134 11.89 44.03 18.42
C THR A 134 11.36 44.62 19.73
N GLY A 135 10.71 43.82 20.58
CA GLY A 135 10.19 44.24 21.89
C GLY A 135 11.12 43.97 23.07
N ALA A 136 12.41 43.68 22.82
CA ALA A 136 13.43 43.40 23.83
C ALA A 136 14.48 44.53 23.97
N GLU A 137 14.20 45.71 23.43
CA GLU A 137 14.89 46.99 23.72
C GLU A 137 14.02 47.84 24.65
#